data_AF-A0A963GNL5-F1
#
_entry.id   AF-A0A963GNL5-F1
#
_cell.length_a   1.000
_cell.length_b   1.000
_cell.length_c   1.000
_cell.angle_alpha   90.00
_cell.angle_beta   90.00
_cell.angle_gamma   90.00
#
_symmetry.space_group_name_H-M   'P 1'
#
loop_
_entity.id
_entity.type
_entity.pdbx_description
1 polymer ?
#
loop_
_entity_poly.entity_id
_entity_poly.type
_entity_poly.pdbx_seq_one_letter_code
_entity_poly.pdbx_strand_id
1 'polypeptide(L)'
;MKPMPRHLSEAALVALLAGLLTVPILGIQIQVEGINVSLEGEPWPVVLAMVAVFVARLLQVPLKAISSLVHITHRLSLPTHLPKAYFLGLLALAIIAAAIWPFTASRGSVDIATLALIYVMLGLGLNVVVGFAGLLDLGYVAFYAVGAYGYALLSMHFGLSFWECLPLCVIMAAMTGCLLGFPVLRLRGDYLAIVTLGFGEIIRLLLNNLDELTGGPDGIGNIPKPTLFGLEFARRPSIEGGTTFHEFFGLDYSGADTVIFLYLVALVMTLFILYVINRLIRMPVGRAWEALREDEIACRSLGLNPTTIKLSAFGFGASTAGFAGAFFAARQGFINPESFTFIESAIVLAIVVLGGMGSQIGVILAAIALTALPEMARQFAEYRMLIFGLVLVLMMIWRPQGLLPATRPRLELPVREEGSS
;
A
#
# COMPACT_ATOMS: atom_id res chain seq x y z
N MET A 1 -29.95 44.43 14.71
CA MET A 1 -29.45 43.16 14.14
C MET A 1 -28.67 42.43 15.22
N LYS A 2 -29.10 41.23 15.65
CA LYS A 2 -28.33 40.42 16.60
C LYS A 2 -26.97 40.08 15.96
N PRO A 3 -25.85 40.17 16.68
CA PRO A 3 -24.56 39.80 16.12
C PRO A 3 -24.60 38.31 15.73
N MET A 4 -24.21 38.02 14.49
CA MET A 4 -24.02 36.65 14.00
C MET A 4 -23.08 35.92 14.97
N PRO A 5 -23.33 34.64 15.30
CA PRO A 5 -22.40 33.88 16.14
C PRO A 5 -21.02 33.88 15.47
N ARG A 6 -19.95 34.17 16.24
CA ARG A 6 -18.58 34.34 15.74
C ARG A 6 -18.10 33.23 14.78
N HIS A 7 -18.61 32.01 14.97
CA HIS A 7 -18.32 30.86 14.10
C HIS A 7 -18.82 31.02 12.65
N LEU A 8 -19.97 31.66 12.43
CA LEU A 8 -20.48 31.90 11.08
C LEU A 8 -19.63 32.93 10.34
N SER A 9 -19.17 33.98 11.04
CA SER A 9 -18.27 34.98 10.45
C SER A 9 -16.88 34.42 10.15
N GLU A 10 -16.34 33.56 11.03
CA GLU A 10 -15.06 32.88 10.78
C GLU A 10 -15.16 31.90 9.60
N ALA A 11 -16.23 31.10 9.53
CA ALA A 11 -16.45 30.19 8.41
C ALA A 11 -16.58 30.93 7.07
N ALA A 12 -17.30 32.06 7.06
CA ALA A 12 -17.45 32.90 5.86
C ALA A 12 -16.11 33.51 5.42
N LEU A 13 -15.30 34.00 6.35
CA LEU A 13 -13.99 34.58 6.05
C LEU A 13 -13.02 33.52 5.48
N VAL A 14 -13.00 32.33 6.07
CA VAL A 14 -12.16 31.21 5.59
C VAL A 14 -12.64 30.72 4.21
N ALA A 15 -13.95 30.67 3.97
CA ALA A 15 -14.50 30.34 2.65
C ALA A 15 -14.13 31.38 1.59
N LEU A 16 -14.18 32.68 1.92
CA LEU A 16 -13.75 33.75 1.04
C LEU A 16 -12.25 33.67 0.70
N LEU A 17 -11.40 33.41 1.70
CA LEU A 17 -9.97 33.20 1.48
C LEU A 17 -9.69 31.97 0.59
N ALA A 18 -10.43 30.88 0.81
CA ALA A 18 -10.33 29.70 -0.03
C ALA A 18 -10.76 29.97 -1.48
N GLY A 19 -11.84 30.75 -1.68
CA GLY A 19 -12.25 31.23 -3.00
C GLY A 19 -11.14 32.01 -3.68
N LEU A 20 -10.60 33.03 -3.00
CA LEU A 20 -9.50 33.86 -3.53
C LEU A 20 -8.29 33.02 -3.96
N LEU A 21 -7.90 32.03 -3.15
CA LEU A 21 -6.77 31.13 -3.45
C LEU A 21 -7.05 30.14 -4.58
N THR A 22 -8.32 29.75 -4.77
CA THR A 22 -8.70 28.74 -5.77
C THR A 22 -9.04 29.33 -7.14
N VAL A 23 -9.36 30.63 -7.24
CA VAL A 23 -9.58 31.32 -8.53
C VAL A 23 -8.47 31.08 -9.56
N PRO A 24 -7.17 31.26 -9.26
CA PRO A 24 -6.12 31.06 -10.26
C PRO A 24 -5.91 29.60 -10.66
N ILE A 25 -6.36 28.65 -9.84
CA ILE A 25 -6.12 27.21 -10.04
C ILE A 25 -7.31 26.53 -10.70
N LEU A 26 -8.52 26.83 -10.21
CA LEU A 26 -9.76 26.17 -10.57
C LEU A 26 -10.68 27.06 -11.41
N GLY A 27 -10.49 28.39 -11.34
CA GLY A 27 -11.36 29.37 -12.00
C GLY A 27 -10.90 29.79 -13.38
N ILE A 28 -9.64 29.51 -13.76
CA ILE A 28 -9.06 29.91 -15.04
C ILE A 28 -8.58 28.65 -15.74
N GLN A 29 -9.28 28.25 -16.80
CA GLN A 29 -8.87 27.12 -17.64
C GLN A 29 -8.34 27.65 -18.98
N ILE A 30 -7.29 26.99 -19.46
CA ILE A 30 -6.69 27.27 -20.75
C ILE A 30 -7.35 26.34 -21.76
N GLN A 31 -8.16 26.90 -22.66
CA GLN A 31 -8.77 26.14 -23.74
C GLN A 31 -7.96 26.39 -25.02
N VAL A 32 -7.41 25.32 -25.58
CA VAL A 32 -6.61 25.39 -26.81
C VAL A 32 -7.51 24.97 -27.96
N GLU A 33 -7.93 25.93 -28.77
CA GLU A 33 -8.74 25.71 -29.95
C GLU A 33 -7.86 25.94 -31.20
N GLY A 34 -7.25 24.86 -31.69
CA GLY A 34 -6.29 24.91 -32.79
C GLY A 34 -4.98 25.60 -32.39
N ILE A 35 -4.72 26.79 -32.94
CA ILE A 35 -3.50 27.60 -32.67
C ILE A 35 -3.80 28.72 -31.66
N ASN A 36 -5.08 28.98 -31.39
CA ASN A 36 -5.49 30.04 -30.46
C ASN A 36 -5.62 29.48 -29.04
N VAL A 37 -5.06 30.21 -28.09
CA VAL A 37 -5.17 29.94 -26.66
C VAL A 37 -6.14 30.96 -26.07
N SER A 38 -7.35 30.52 -25.71
CA SER A 38 -8.32 31.34 -24.99
C SER A 38 -8.28 31.02 -23.50
N LEU A 39 -8.48 32.05 -22.69
CA LEU A 39 -8.67 31.91 -21.25
C LEU A 39 -10.17 31.95 -20.98
N GLU A 40 -10.76 30.80 -20.67
CA GLU A 40 -12.16 30.73 -20.24
C GLU A 40 -12.22 30.65 -18.72
N GLY A 41 -13.06 31.50 -18.14
CA GLY A 41 -13.31 31.51 -16.71
C GLY A 41 -14.45 30.57 -16.36
N GLU A 42 -14.16 29.46 -15.69
CA GLU A 42 -15.19 28.59 -15.10
C GLU A 42 -15.38 28.94 -13.62
N PRO A 43 -16.43 29.68 -13.22
CA PRO A 43 -16.61 30.09 -11.83
C PRO A 43 -17.11 28.95 -10.93
N TRP A 44 -17.70 27.90 -11.51
CA TRP A 44 -18.40 26.86 -10.76
C TRP A 44 -17.49 26.04 -9.83
N PRO A 45 -16.29 25.59 -10.25
CA PRO A 45 -15.34 24.90 -9.38
C PRO A 45 -14.91 25.75 -8.16
N VAL A 46 -14.73 27.05 -8.33
CA VAL A 46 -14.35 27.99 -7.26
C VAL A 46 -15.47 28.12 -6.24
N VAL A 47 -16.72 28.27 -6.70
CA VAL A 47 -17.90 28.35 -5.83
C VAL A 47 -18.07 27.06 -5.04
N LEU A 48 -17.89 25.90 -5.67
CA LEU A 48 -17.94 24.60 -4.98
C LEU A 48 -16.87 24.48 -3.89
N ALA A 49 -15.63 24.91 -4.17
CA ALA A 49 -14.56 24.96 -3.17
C ALA A 49 -14.90 25.88 -1.99
N MET A 50 -15.45 27.07 -2.24
CA MET A 50 -15.88 27.99 -1.18
C MET A 50 -16.98 27.38 -0.30
N VAL A 51 -17.99 26.78 -0.91
CA VAL A 51 -19.09 26.13 -0.19
C VAL A 51 -18.58 24.93 0.62
N ALA A 52 -17.71 24.11 0.04
CA ALA A 52 -17.12 22.96 0.74
C ALA A 52 -16.32 23.40 1.99
N VAL A 53 -15.49 24.45 1.87
CA VAL A 53 -14.72 24.99 2.99
C VAL A 53 -15.63 25.62 4.05
N PHE A 54 -16.67 26.34 3.63
CA PHE A 54 -17.67 26.92 4.53
C PHE A 54 -18.39 25.84 5.34
N VAL A 55 -18.90 24.80 4.66
CA VAL A 55 -19.59 23.67 5.28
C VAL A 55 -18.65 22.88 6.18
N ALA A 56 -17.43 22.59 5.74
CA ALA A 56 -16.43 21.91 6.55
C ALA A 56 -16.12 22.68 7.83
N ARG A 57 -15.94 24.01 7.75
CA ARG A 57 -15.65 24.85 8.91
C ARG A 57 -16.84 24.99 9.85
N LEU A 58 -18.05 25.04 9.30
CA LEU A 58 -19.29 25.06 10.08
C LEU A 58 -19.52 23.74 10.83
N LEU A 59 -19.22 22.60 10.19
CA LEU A 59 -19.38 21.27 10.76
C LEU A 59 -18.27 20.89 11.76
N GLN A 60 -17.12 21.57 11.78
CA GLN A 60 -16.03 21.27 12.72
C GLN A 60 -16.46 21.40 14.19
N VAL A 61 -17.37 22.31 14.54
CA VAL A 61 -17.85 22.51 15.92
C VAL A 61 -18.74 21.35 16.39
N PRO A 62 -19.82 20.95 15.69
CA PRO A 62 -20.59 19.77 16.08
C PRO A 62 -19.78 18.48 15.96
N LEU A 63 -18.88 18.34 14.98
CA LEU A 63 -18.00 17.17 14.86
C LEU A 63 -17.05 17.02 16.06
N LYS A 64 -16.51 18.13 16.60
CA LYS A 64 -15.70 18.09 17.83
C LYS A 64 -16.54 17.70 19.06
N ALA A 65 -17.78 18.18 19.15
CA ALA A 65 -18.71 17.81 20.23
C ALA A 65 -19.16 16.33 20.16
N ILE A 66 -19.28 15.76 18.96
CA ILE A 66 -19.54 14.33 18.75
C ILE A 66 -18.27 13.52 19.04
N SER A 67 -17.09 14.01 18.65
CA SER A 67 -15.81 13.33 18.94
C SER A 67 -15.51 13.22 20.45
N SER A 68 -15.93 14.21 21.25
CA SER A 68 -15.81 14.13 22.72
C SER A 68 -16.79 13.13 23.35
N LEU A 69 -17.97 12.92 22.76
CA LEU A 69 -18.89 11.84 23.11
C LEU A 69 -18.34 10.45 22.70
N VAL A 70 -17.61 10.37 21.59
CA VAL A 70 -16.94 9.13 21.13
C VAL A 70 -15.70 8.80 21.97
N HIS A 71 -14.99 9.78 22.54
CA HIS A 71 -13.93 9.51 23.52
C HIS A 71 -14.45 8.81 24.80
N ILE A 72 -15.75 8.87 25.08
CA ILE A 72 -16.38 8.16 26.22
C ILE A 72 -16.65 6.68 25.89
N THR A 73 -16.64 6.25 24.62
CA THR A 73 -16.85 4.82 24.26
C THR A 73 -15.59 3.97 24.38
N HIS A 74 -14.54 4.47 25.06
CA HIS A 74 -13.31 3.73 25.37
C HIS A 74 -13.49 2.54 26.34
N ARG A 75 -14.73 2.12 26.62
CA ARG A 75 -15.09 0.94 27.41
C ARG A 75 -15.86 -0.14 26.66
N LEU A 76 -15.79 -0.21 25.32
CA LEU A 76 -15.81 -1.55 24.72
C LEU A 76 -14.40 -2.14 24.81
N SER A 77 -14.03 -2.54 26.02
CA SER A 77 -13.03 -3.58 26.21
C SER A 77 -13.58 -4.82 25.51
N LEU A 78 -13.16 -5.07 24.26
CA LEU A 78 -13.26 -6.40 23.68
C LEU A 78 -12.68 -7.35 24.73
N PRO A 79 -13.37 -8.45 25.10
CA PRO A 79 -12.94 -9.32 26.16
C PRO A 79 -11.49 -9.76 25.88
N THR A 80 -10.55 -9.20 26.64
CA THR A 80 -9.10 -9.31 26.45
C THR A 80 -8.55 -10.69 26.80
N HIS A 81 -9.44 -11.63 27.16
CA HIS A 81 -9.12 -12.99 27.51
C HIS A 81 -9.98 -13.99 26.72
N LEU A 82 -10.05 -13.82 25.39
CA LEU A 82 -10.24 -15.01 24.56
C LEU A 82 -8.94 -15.84 24.70
N PRO A 83 -9.01 -17.11 25.15
CA PRO A 83 -7.83 -17.96 25.20
C PRO A 83 -7.17 -17.95 23.82
N LYS A 84 -5.83 -17.91 23.77
CA LYS A 84 -5.07 -17.87 22.49
C LYS A 84 -5.58 -18.91 21.48
N ALA A 85 -6.08 -20.05 21.96
CA ALA A 85 -6.73 -21.10 21.16
C ALA A 85 -7.95 -20.64 20.37
N TYR A 86 -8.84 -19.82 20.95
CA TYR A 86 -10.04 -19.31 20.24
C TYR A 86 -9.67 -18.25 19.20
N PHE A 87 -8.68 -17.41 19.48
CA PHE A 87 -8.17 -16.44 18.51
C PHE A 87 -7.49 -17.14 17.32
N LEU A 88 -6.68 -18.17 17.58
CA LEU A 88 -6.09 -19.04 16.56
C LEU A 88 -7.17 -19.78 15.76
N GLY A 89 -8.23 -20.26 16.41
CA GLY A 89 -9.36 -20.90 15.76
C GLY A 89 -10.14 -19.96 14.82
N LEU A 90 -10.40 -18.73 15.26
CA LEU A 90 -11.04 -17.70 14.43
C LEU A 90 -10.17 -17.29 13.24
N LEU A 91 -8.86 -17.16 13.43
CA LEU A 91 -7.92 -16.88 12.35
C LEU A 91 -7.89 -18.02 11.32
N ALA A 92 -7.82 -19.27 11.78
CA ALA A 92 -7.87 -20.44 10.90
C ALA A 92 -9.18 -20.51 10.11
N LEU A 93 -10.31 -20.24 10.77
CA LEU A 93 -11.62 -20.16 10.11
C LEU A 93 -11.66 -19.06 9.05
N ALA A 94 -11.10 -17.88 9.34
CA ALA A 94 -11.02 -16.78 8.37
C ALA A 94 -10.17 -17.13 7.15
N ILE A 95 -9.04 -17.83 7.34
CA ILE A 95 -8.18 -18.30 6.25
C ILE A 95 -8.91 -19.36 5.40
N ILE A 96 -9.60 -20.30 6.04
CA ILE A 96 -10.39 -21.31 5.33
C ILE A 96 -11.52 -20.65 4.54
N ALA A 97 -12.23 -19.68 5.13
CA ALA A 97 -13.26 -18.93 4.44
C ALA A 97 -12.69 -18.17 3.23
N ALA A 98 -11.52 -17.53 3.37
CA ALA A 98 -10.85 -16.85 2.26
C ALA A 98 -10.44 -17.84 1.14
N ALA A 99 -9.99 -19.05 1.49
CA ALA A 99 -9.63 -20.07 0.51
C ALA A 99 -10.84 -20.65 -0.25
N ILE A 100 -12.01 -20.72 0.39
CA ILE A 100 -13.24 -21.26 -0.23
C ILE A 100 -14.02 -20.20 -1.01
N TRP A 101 -13.96 -18.94 -0.59
CA TRP A 101 -14.63 -17.80 -1.23
C TRP A 101 -14.50 -17.70 -2.77
N PRO A 102 -13.32 -17.89 -3.40
CA PRO A 102 -13.19 -17.72 -4.85
C PRO A 102 -14.00 -18.73 -5.67
N PHE A 103 -14.40 -19.87 -5.09
CA PHE A 103 -15.21 -20.88 -5.76
C PHE A 103 -16.70 -20.51 -5.83
N THR A 104 -17.16 -19.59 -4.98
CA THR A 104 -18.57 -19.15 -4.94
C THR A 104 -18.76 -17.73 -5.49
N ALA A 105 -17.69 -16.93 -5.55
CA ALA A 105 -17.72 -15.55 -5.98
C ALA A 105 -17.65 -15.37 -7.51
N SER A 106 -18.06 -14.18 -7.98
CA SER A 106 -17.94 -13.81 -9.40
C SER A 106 -16.47 -13.62 -9.81
N ARG A 107 -16.14 -13.88 -11.09
CA ARG A 107 -14.78 -13.70 -11.64
C ARG A 107 -14.22 -12.30 -11.37
N GLY A 108 -15.03 -11.26 -11.51
CA GLY A 108 -14.62 -9.88 -11.25
C GLY A 108 -14.25 -9.66 -9.79
N SER A 109 -15.06 -10.17 -8.86
CA SER A 109 -14.79 -10.07 -7.42
C SER A 109 -13.50 -10.77 -7.02
N VAL A 110 -13.19 -11.92 -7.62
CA VAL A 110 -11.95 -12.66 -7.35
C VAL A 110 -10.73 -11.90 -7.89
N ASP A 111 -10.83 -11.27 -9.07
CA ASP A 111 -9.73 -10.45 -9.61
C ASP A 111 -9.46 -9.21 -8.74
N ILE A 112 -10.51 -8.52 -8.30
CA ILE A 112 -10.40 -7.39 -7.36
C ILE A 112 -9.77 -7.84 -6.04
N ALA A 113 -10.18 -9.01 -5.52
CA ALA A 113 -9.60 -9.57 -4.29
C ALA A 113 -8.13 -9.96 -4.48
N THR A 114 -7.74 -10.44 -5.67
CA THR A 114 -6.34 -10.72 -6.02
C THR A 114 -5.51 -9.44 -6.02
N LEU A 115 -6.05 -8.36 -6.61
CA LEU A 115 -5.43 -7.05 -6.58
C LEU A 115 -5.31 -6.51 -5.14
N ALA A 116 -6.33 -6.70 -4.30
CA ALA A 116 -6.26 -6.35 -2.89
C ALA A 116 -5.14 -7.10 -2.15
N LEU A 117 -4.94 -8.39 -2.45
CA LEU A 117 -3.83 -9.17 -1.87
C LEU A 117 -2.46 -8.65 -2.31
N ILE A 118 -2.31 -8.17 -3.54
CA ILE A 118 -1.07 -7.49 -3.99
C ILE A 118 -0.80 -6.25 -3.13
N TYR A 119 -1.81 -5.40 -2.92
CA TYR A 119 -1.68 -4.23 -2.06
C TYR A 119 -1.47 -4.58 -0.58
N VAL A 120 -1.99 -5.71 -0.10
CA VAL A 120 -1.67 -6.25 1.22
C VAL A 120 -0.18 -6.60 1.29
N MET A 121 0.37 -7.31 0.30
CA MET A 121 1.80 -7.64 0.26
C MET A 121 2.68 -6.39 0.23
N LEU A 122 2.34 -5.41 -0.61
CA LEU A 122 3.04 -4.12 -0.69
C LEU A 122 2.96 -3.34 0.62
N GLY A 123 1.76 -3.23 1.20
CA GLY A 123 1.54 -2.54 2.47
C GLY A 123 2.29 -3.21 3.62
N LEU A 124 2.28 -4.53 3.70
CA LEU A 124 3.03 -5.27 4.72
C LEU A 124 4.54 -5.06 4.58
N GLY A 125 5.04 -5.05 3.35
CA GLY A 125 6.44 -4.77 3.05
C GLY A 125 6.87 -3.36 3.41
N LEU A 126 6.09 -2.34 3.01
CA LEU A 126 6.36 -0.95 3.38
C LEU A 126 6.22 -0.73 4.90
N ASN A 127 5.32 -1.46 5.57
CA ASN A 127 5.17 -1.41 7.02
C ASN A 127 6.43 -1.91 7.77
N VAL A 128 7.28 -2.73 7.15
CA VAL A 128 8.62 -3.05 7.71
C VAL A 128 9.48 -1.80 7.80
N VAL A 129 9.54 -1.02 6.73
CA VAL A 129 10.40 0.18 6.61
C VAL A 129 9.84 1.35 7.42
N VAL A 130 8.58 1.70 7.17
CA VAL A 130 7.92 2.85 7.80
C VAL A 130 7.42 2.52 9.20
N GLY A 131 6.78 1.36 9.36
CA GLY A 131 6.13 0.96 10.60
C GLY A 131 7.10 0.48 11.67
N PHE A 132 8.05 -0.39 11.34
CA PHE A 132 8.99 -0.91 12.35
C PHE A 132 10.26 -0.07 12.45
N ALA A 133 10.92 0.25 11.34
CA ALA A 133 12.17 1.00 11.35
C ALA A 133 12.01 2.54 11.41
N GLY A 134 10.81 3.08 11.17
CA GLY A 134 10.54 4.52 11.23
C GLY A 134 11.15 5.33 10.07
N LEU A 135 11.44 4.68 8.96
CA LEU A 135 12.06 5.28 7.78
C LEU A 135 10.98 5.60 6.75
N LEU A 136 10.84 6.88 6.37
CA LEU A 136 9.84 7.28 5.39
C LEU A 136 10.34 6.97 3.98
N ASP A 137 9.66 6.04 3.29
CA ASP A 137 9.99 5.62 1.93
C ASP A 137 8.84 5.96 0.98
N LEU A 138 8.98 7.08 0.27
CA LEU A 138 8.04 7.50 -0.78
C LEU A 138 8.37 6.87 -2.14
N GLY A 139 9.55 6.26 -2.26
CA GLY A 139 10.05 5.62 -3.48
C GLY A 139 9.72 4.15 -3.60
N TYR A 140 8.87 3.60 -2.72
CA TYR A 140 8.63 2.17 -2.59
C TYR A 140 8.22 1.48 -3.90
N VAL A 141 7.53 2.22 -4.78
CA VAL A 141 7.14 1.76 -6.12
C VAL A 141 8.32 1.35 -7.01
N ALA A 142 9.54 1.88 -6.79
CA ALA A 142 10.72 1.44 -7.53
C ALA A 142 11.03 -0.04 -7.30
N PHE A 143 10.93 -0.52 -6.06
CA PHE A 143 11.21 -1.92 -5.74
C PHE A 143 10.13 -2.85 -6.31
N TYR A 144 8.90 -2.36 -6.35
CA TYR A 144 7.78 -3.02 -7.02
C TYR A 144 8.04 -3.12 -8.54
N ALA A 145 8.49 -2.04 -9.18
CA ALA A 145 8.86 -2.03 -10.60
C ALA A 145 10.02 -2.98 -10.91
N VAL A 146 11.08 -2.98 -10.09
CA VAL A 146 12.23 -3.89 -10.26
C VAL A 146 11.80 -5.36 -10.20
N GLY A 147 10.87 -5.72 -9.30
CA GLY A 147 10.31 -7.07 -9.26
C GLY A 147 9.50 -7.43 -10.51
N ALA A 148 8.63 -6.52 -10.95
CA ALA A 148 7.77 -6.72 -12.11
C ALA A 148 8.57 -6.85 -13.43
N TYR A 149 9.47 -5.89 -13.70
CA TYR A 149 10.35 -5.94 -14.85
C TYR A 149 11.37 -7.08 -14.74
N GLY A 150 11.88 -7.37 -13.55
CA GLY A 150 12.73 -8.53 -13.31
C GLY A 150 12.04 -9.83 -13.74
N TYR A 151 10.78 -10.02 -13.36
CA TYR A 151 10.00 -11.20 -13.78
C TYR A 151 9.78 -11.23 -15.29
N ALA A 152 9.32 -10.13 -15.87
CA ALA A 152 9.05 -10.04 -17.30
C ALA A 152 10.30 -10.34 -18.14
N LEU A 153 11.44 -9.75 -17.79
CA LEU A 153 12.70 -9.94 -18.51
C LEU A 153 13.26 -11.35 -18.34
N LEU A 154 13.26 -11.89 -17.11
CA LEU A 154 13.78 -13.24 -16.83
C LEU A 154 12.95 -14.31 -17.54
N SER A 155 11.62 -14.19 -17.51
CA SER A 155 10.74 -15.16 -18.15
C SER A 155 10.81 -15.09 -19.67
N MET A 156 10.85 -13.88 -20.26
CA MET A 156 10.86 -13.71 -21.73
C MET A 156 12.21 -14.04 -22.37
N HIS A 157 13.34 -13.68 -21.74
CA HIS A 157 14.66 -13.87 -22.34
C HIS A 157 15.28 -15.23 -22.02
N PHE A 158 15.06 -15.74 -20.79
CA PHE A 158 15.65 -17.00 -20.33
C PHE A 158 14.65 -18.16 -20.27
N GLY A 159 13.37 -17.93 -20.55
CA GLY A 159 12.34 -18.97 -20.52
C GLY A 159 12.08 -19.55 -19.13
N LEU A 160 12.51 -18.84 -18.08
CA LEU A 160 12.39 -19.31 -16.71
C LEU A 160 10.93 -19.33 -16.26
N SER A 161 10.58 -20.34 -15.46
CA SER A 161 9.26 -20.48 -14.90
C SER A 161 8.97 -19.43 -13.83
N PHE A 162 7.69 -19.17 -13.55
CA PHE A 162 7.29 -18.25 -12.48
C PHE A 162 7.97 -18.55 -11.14
N TRP A 163 8.09 -19.82 -10.78
CA TRP A 163 8.63 -20.25 -9.50
C TRP A 163 10.15 -20.05 -9.38
N GLU A 164 10.87 -20.11 -10.50
CA GLU A 164 12.32 -19.86 -10.57
C GLU A 164 12.62 -18.36 -10.60
N CYS A 165 11.81 -17.58 -11.32
CA CYS A 165 11.94 -16.13 -11.33
C CYS A 165 11.63 -15.52 -9.97
N LEU A 166 10.67 -16.08 -9.21
CA LEU A 166 10.24 -15.54 -7.92
C LEU A 166 11.39 -15.25 -6.94
N PRO A 167 12.27 -16.20 -6.57
CA PRO A 167 13.41 -15.92 -5.69
C PRO A 167 14.42 -14.96 -6.32
N LEU A 168 14.62 -15.00 -7.64
CA LEU A 168 15.54 -14.08 -8.32
C LEU A 168 15.03 -12.64 -8.24
N CYS A 169 13.74 -12.40 -8.47
CA CYS A 169 13.11 -11.09 -8.31
C CYS A 169 13.21 -10.56 -6.88
N VAL A 170 13.05 -11.43 -5.87
CA VAL A 170 13.22 -11.08 -4.45
C VAL A 170 14.65 -10.63 -4.17
N ILE A 171 15.64 -11.38 -4.67
CA ILE A 171 17.07 -11.06 -4.49
C ILE A 171 17.41 -9.75 -5.21
N MET A 172 16.99 -9.58 -6.46
CA MET A 172 17.20 -8.36 -7.23
C MET A 172 16.59 -7.13 -6.52
N ALA A 173 15.36 -7.24 -6.05
CA ALA A 173 14.72 -6.14 -5.32
C ALA A 173 15.40 -5.87 -3.98
N ALA A 174 15.82 -6.89 -3.24
CA ALA A 174 16.58 -6.73 -2.00
C ALA A 174 17.93 -6.03 -2.25
N MET A 175 18.65 -6.40 -3.31
CA MET A 175 19.90 -5.78 -3.72
C MET A 175 19.69 -4.30 -4.07
N THR A 176 18.66 -3.99 -4.85
CA THR A 176 18.31 -2.61 -5.18
C THR A 176 17.90 -1.81 -3.94
N GLY A 177 17.19 -2.43 -2.99
CA GLY A 177 16.87 -1.86 -1.69
C GLY A 177 18.11 -1.52 -0.85
N CYS A 178 19.08 -2.44 -0.79
CA CYS A 178 20.35 -2.17 -0.13
C CYS A 178 21.19 -1.11 -0.86
N LEU A 179 21.17 -1.10 -2.20
CA LEU A 179 21.85 -0.12 -3.03
C LEU A 179 21.29 1.28 -2.78
N LEU A 180 19.97 1.45 -2.76
CA LEU A 180 19.32 2.72 -2.39
C LEU A 180 19.58 3.07 -0.93
N GLY A 181 19.56 2.06 -0.05
CA GLY A 181 19.76 2.26 1.38
C GLY A 181 21.09 2.94 1.67
N PHE A 182 22.16 2.67 0.91
CA PHE A 182 23.51 3.19 1.14
C PHE A 182 23.65 4.73 1.08
N PRO A 183 23.28 5.45 -0.01
CA PRO A 183 23.32 6.91 -0.04
C PRO A 183 22.37 7.54 0.97
N VAL A 184 21.29 6.83 1.29
CA VAL A 184 20.22 7.28 2.16
C VAL A 184 20.58 7.21 3.66
N LEU A 185 21.60 6.43 4.05
CA LEU A 185 22.03 6.25 5.44
C LEU A 185 22.35 7.55 6.19
N ARG A 186 22.75 8.59 5.45
CA ARG A 186 23.15 9.90 6.00
C ARG A 186 21.98 10.86 6.19
N LEU A 187 20.80 10.51 5.67
CA LEU A 187 19.63 11.37 5.66
C LEU A 187 18.65 10.99 6.79
N ARG A 188 17.85 11.96 7.21
CA ARG A 188 16.86 11.81 8.28
C ARG A 188 15.57 12.54 7.94
N GLY A 189 14.46 12.04 8.48
CA GLY A 189 13.14 12.67 8.37
C GLY A 189 12.75 12.94 6.92
N ASP A 190 12.49 14.20 6.60
CA ASP A 190 11.95 14.60 5.29
C ASP A 190 12.98 14.46 4.15
N TYR A 191 14.27 14.62 4.44
CA TYR A 191 15.32 14.44 3.41
C TYR A 191 15.37 13.00 2.90
N LEU A 192 15.12 12.04 3.79
CA LEU A 192 15.02 10.62 3.46
C LEU A 192 13.82 10.37 2.52
N ALA A 193 12.68 11.00 2.81
CA ALA A 193 11.48 10.93 1.96
C ALA A 193 11.71 11.50 0.55
N ILE A 194 12.36 12.65 0.45
CA ILE A 194 12.62 13.32 -0.83
C ILE A 194 13.54 12.46 -1.72
N VAL A 195 14.60 11.88 -1.15
CA VAL A 195 15.56 11.07 -1.92
C VAL A 195 14.95 9.75 -2.36
N THR A 196 14.11 9.11 -1.53
CA THR A 196 13.39 7.90 -1.95
C THR A 196 12.40 8.21 -3.06
N LEU A 197 11.64 9.30 -2.99
CA LEU A 197 10.79 9.76 -4.10
C LEU A 197 11.59 9.94 -5.39
N GLY A 198 12.72 10.66 -5.31
CA GLY A 198 13.61 10.86 -6.44
C GLY A 198 14.10 9.56 -7.05
N PHE A 199 14.45 8.56 -6.23
CA PHE A 199 14.81 7.23 -6.71
C PHE A 199 13.66 6.51 -7.41
N GLY A 200 12.45 6.59 -6.86
CA GLY A 200 11.22 6.11 -7.51
C GLY A 200 11.07 6.63 -8.94
N GLU A 201 11.22 7.94 -9.08
CA GLU A 201 11.16 8.64 -10.37
C GLU A 201 12.32 8.29 -11.29
N ILE A 202 13.54 8.16 -10.77
CA ILE A 202 14.71 7.73 -11.54
C ILE A 202 14.48 6.34 -12.13
N ILE A 203 13.98 5.38 -11.34
CA ILE A 203 13.70 4.03 -11.84
C ILE A 203 12.62 4.06 -12.92
N ARG A 204 11.54 4.84 -12.74
CA ARG A 204 10.51 4.99 -13.78
C ARG A 204 11.08 5.56 -15.08
N LEU A 205 11.84 6.65 -14.98
CA LEU A 205 12.49 7.27 -16.14
C LEU A 205 13.49 6.33 -16.79
N LEU A 206 14.27 5.58 -16.01
CA LEU A 206 15.20 4.57 -16.51
C LEU A 206 14.45 3.51 -17.32
N LEU A 207 13.36 2.96 -16.78
CA LEU A 207 12.52 1.99 -17.48
C LEU A 207 11.88 2.56 -18.75
N ASN A 208 11.58 3.85 -18.77
CA ASN A 208 11.00 4.52 -19.93
C ASN A 208 12.02 4.90 -21.02
N ASN A 209 13.31 5.02 -20.69
CA ASN A 209 14.36 5.35 -21.65
C ASN A 209 15.17 4.12 -22.11
N LEU A 210 15.06 2.99 -21.42
CA LEU A 210 15.76 1.74 -21.77
C LEU A 210 15.01 0.94 -22.84
N ASP A 211 14.72 1.57 -23.98
CA ASP A 211 13.89 1.03 -25.06
C ASP A 211 14.32 -0.38 -25.51
N GLU A 212 15.64 -0.63 -25.60
CA GLU A 212 16.20 -1.91 -26.04
C GLU A 212 15.88 -3.08 -25.10
N LEU A 213 15.76 -2.83 -23.79
CA LEU A 213 15.56 -3.89 -22.79
C LEU A 213 14.10 -3.96 -22.33
N THR A 214 13.48 -2.82 -22.05
CA THR A 214 12.16 -2.74 -21.41
C THR A 214 11.02 -2.49 -22.39
N GLY A 215 11.31 -2.19 -23.65
CA GLY A 215 10.33 -1.70 -24.61
C GLY A 215 9.91 -0.25 -24.34
N GLY A 216 10.60 0.47 -23.45
CA GLY A 216 10.37 1.89 -23.21
C GLY A 216 8.92 2.20 -22.79
N PRO A 217 8.26 3.20 -23.42
CA PRO A 217 6.85 3.51 -23.17
C PRO A 217 5.88 2.38 -23.57
N ASP A 218 6.22 1.57 -24.58
CA ASP A 218 5.37 0.48 -25.07
C ASP A 218 5.28 -0.68 -24.06
N GLY A 219 6.28 -0.80 -23.20
CA GLY A 219 6.34 -1.81 -22.15
C GLY A 219 6.54 -3.24 -22.67
N ILE A 220 6.31 -4.22 -21.77
CA ILE A 220 6.49 -5.65 -22.06
C ILE A 220 5.13 -6.35 -21.97
N GLY A 221 4.68 -6.90 -23.09
CA GLY A 221 3.46 -7.72 -23.18
C GLY A 221 3.71 -9.22 -23.28
N ASN A 222 2.61 -9.98 -23.26
CA ASN A 222 2.61 -11.45 -23.35
C ASN A 222 3.44 -12.15 -22.28
N ILE A 223 3.48 -11.56 -21.08
CA ILE A 223 4.22 -12.15 -19.96
C ILE A 223 3.54 -13.47 -19.55
N PRO A 224 4.28 -14.60 -19.48
CA PRO A 224 3.72 -15.88 -19.11
C PRO A 224 3.04 -15.85 -17.75
N LYS A 225 1.88 -16.48 -17.66
CA LYS A 225 1.16 -16.66 -16.39
C LYS A 225 1.80 -17.78 -15.57
N PRO A 226 1.67 -17.76 -14.23
CA PRO A 226 2.16 -18.85 -13.39
C PRO A 226 1.49 -20.17 -13.77
N THR A 227 2.29 -21.23 -13.87
CA THR A 227 1.84 -22.61 -14.13
C THR A 227 1.93 -23.44 -12.85
N LEU A 228 1.09 -24.47 -12.74
CA LEU A 228 1.14 -25.39 -11.59
C LEU A 228 1.99 -26.60 -11.99
N PHE A 229 3.27 -26.63 -11.58
CA PHE A 229 4.22 -27.71 -11.93
C PHE A 229 4.30 -27.99 -13.44
N GLY A 230 4.24 -26.94 -14.28
CA GLY A 230 4.24 -27.07 -15.74
C GLY A 230 2.85 -27.26 -16.37
N LEU A 231 1.80 -27.44 -15.57
CA LEU A 231 0.42 -27.45 -16.05
C LEU A 231 -0.07 -26.03 -16.32
N GLU A 232 -0.36 -25.75 -17.58
CA GLU A 232 -0.90 -24.47 -18.01
C GLU A 232 -2.42 -24.40 -17.79
N PHE A 233 -2.90 -23.26 -17.28
CA PHE A 233 -4.31 -22.92 -17.17
C PHE A 233 -4.82 -22.29 -18.47
N ALA A 234 -4.50 -22.91 -19.60
CA ALA A 234 -4.91 -22.50 -20.93
C ALA A 234 -5.82 -23.58 -21.54
N ARG A 235 -6.60 -23.19 -22.56
CA ARG A 235 -7.48 -24.12 -23.29
C ARG A 235 -6.70 -25.11 -24.15
N ARG A 236 -5.48 -24.74 -24.56
CA ARG A 236 -4.56 -25.58 -25.33
C ARG A 236 -3.17 -25.42 -24.73
N PRO A 237 -2.37 -26.49 -24.71
CA PRO A 237 -1.00 -26.40 -24.23
C PRO A 237 -0.17 -25.54 -25.20
N SER A 238 0.66 -24.65 -24.65
CA SER A 238 1.58 -23.82 -25.44
C SER A 238 2.78 -24.62 -25.95
N ILE A 239 3.08 -25.76 -25.32
CA ILE A 239 4.17 -26.68 -25.69
C ILE A 239 3.59 -27.90 -26.40
N GLU A 240 4.15 -28.27 -27.56
CA GLU A 240 3.78 -29.49 -28.28
C GLU A 240 4.03 -30.73 -27.40
N GLY A 241 2.95 -31.44 -27.03
CA GLY A 241 3.00 -32.61 -26.14
C GLY A 241 2.78 -32.31 -24.64
N GLY A 242 2.56 -31.04 -24.27
CA GLY A 242 2.18 -30.69 -22.89
C GLY A 242 0.73 -31.02 -22.56
N THR A 243 0.43 -31.32 -21.30
CA THR A 243 -0.95 -31.44 -20.79
C THR A 243 -1.35 -30.17 -20.07
N THR A 244 -2.54 -29.66 -20.35
CA THR A 244 -3.11 -28.53 -19.59
C THR A 244 -3.70 -29.01 -18.27
N PHE A 245 -3.92 -28.07 -17.32
CA PHE A 245 -4.50 -28.40 -16.02
C PHE A 245 -5.84 -29.13 -16.13
N HIS A 246 -6.74 -28.65 -17.00
CA HIS A 246 -8.07 -29.22 -17.16
C HIS A 246 -8.02 -30.63 -17.81
N GLU A 247 -7.14 -30.85 -18.79
CA GLU A 247 -6.93 -32.17 -19.40
C GLU A 247 -6.33 -33.18 -18.41
N PHE A 248 -5.36 -32.76 -17.59
CA PHE A 248 -4.71 -33.64 -16.62
C PHE A 248 -5.68 -34.12 -15.53
N PHE A 249 -6.57 -33.24 -15.06
CA PHE A 249 -7.57 -33.58 -14.04
C PHE A 249 -8.90 -34.07 -14.60
N GLY A 250 -9.06 -34.13 -15.93
CA GLY A 250 -10.32 -34.53 -16.59
C GLY A 250 -11.48 -33.59 -16.29
N LEU A 251 -11.21 -32.30 -16.10
CA LEU A 251 -12.20 -31.27 -15.79
C LEU A 251 -12.59 -30.49 -17.05
N ASP A 252 -13.81 -29.95 -17.07
CA ASP A 252 -14.24 -29.01 -18.11
C ASP A 252 -13.45 -27.69 -18.00
N TYR A 253 -12.95 -27.18 -19.12
CA TYR A 253 -12.21 -25.92 -19.12
C TYR A 253 -13.13 -24.73 -18.75
N SER A 254 -12.82 -24.07 -17.63
CA SER A 254 -13.42 -22.80 -17.26
C SER A 254 -12.37 -21.70 -17.18
N GLY A 255 -12.62 -20.55 -17.83
CA GLY A 255 -11.75 -19.38 -17.69
C GLY A 255 -11.75 -18.76 -16.28
N ALA A 256 -12.64 -19.22 -15.39
CA ALA A 256 -12.62 -18.86 -13.97
C ALA A 256 -11.45 -19.53 -13.23
N ASP A 257 -11.03 -20.73 -13.66
CA ASP A 257 -10.04 -21.53 -12.94
C ASP A 257 -8.67 -20.83 -12.88
N THR A 258 -8.26 -20.16 -13.97
CA THR A 258 -7.04 -19.35 -13.99
C THR A 258 -7.09 -18.22 -12.96
N VAL A 259 -8.24 -17.56 -12.81
CA VAL A 259 -8.39 -16.42 -11.87
C VAL A 259 -8.42 -16.92 -10.43
N ILE A 260 -9.11 -18.04 -10.18
CA ILE A 260 -9.13 -18.71 -8.87
C ILE A 260 -7.73 -19.17 -8.49
N PHE A 261 -6.99 -19.78 -9.42
CA PHE A 261 -5.62 -20.21 -9.20
C PHE A 261 -4.70 -19.04 -8.83
N LEU A 262 -4.74 -17.95 -9.60
CA LEU A 262 -3.97 -16.74 -9.30
C LEU A 262 -4.31 -16.17 -7.93
N TYR A 263 -5.60 -16.13 -7.56
CA TYR A 263 -6.03 -15.71 -6.23
C TYR A 263 -5.45 -16.59 -5.13
N LEU A 264 -5.50 -17.92 -5.28
CA LEU A 264 -4.95 -18.87 -4.30
C LEU A 264 -3.43 -18.72 -4.16
N VAL A 265 -2.72 -18.53 -5.28
CA VAL A 265 -1.28 -18.23 -5.26
C VAL A 265 -1.02 -16.93 -4.50
N ALA A 266 -1.76 -15.85 -4.80
CA ALA A 266 -1.65 -14.58 -4.07
C ALA A 266 -1.92 -14.73 -2.57
N LEU A 267 -2.90 -15.56 -2.20
CA LEU A 267 -3.25 -15.83 -0.80
C LEU A 267 -2.11 -16.56 -0.09
N VAL A 268 -1.58 -17.63 -0.69
CA VAL A 268 -0.43 -18.38 -0.16
C VAL A 268 0.80 -17.48 -0.03
N MET A 269 1.08 -16.66 -1.04
CA MET A 269 2.15 -15.66 -1.04
C MET A 269 2.00 -14.64 0.10
N THR A 270 0.79 -14.14 0.31
CA THR A 270 0.48 -13.21 1.40
C THR A 270 0.66 -13.85 2.77
N LEU A 271 0.17 -15.09 2.95
CA LEU A 271 0.34 -15.86 4.18
C LEU A 271 1.82 -16.15 4.46
N PHE A 272 2.60 -16.46 3.42
CA PHE A 272 4.04 -16.66 3.53
C PHE A 272 4.75 -15.37 3.97
N ILE A 273 4.45 -14.23 3.36
CA ILE A 273 4.99 -12.93 3.80
C ILE A 273 4.61 -12.64 5.25
N LEU A 274 3.35 -12.86 5.62
CA LEU A 274 2.90 -12.67 7.00
C LEU A 274 3.66 -13.56 7.97
N TYR A 275 3.88 -14.83 7.63
CA TYR A 275 4.68 -15.75 8.43
C TYR A 275 6.13 -15.24 8.60
N VAL A 276 6.78 -14.85 7.50
CA VAL A 276 8.16 -14.35 7.50
C VAL A 276 8.28 -13.08 8.34
N ILE A 277 7.42 -12.07 8.13
CA ILE A 277 7.46 -10.82 8.89
C ILE A 277 7.16 -11.09 10.37
N ASN A 278 6.18 -11.95 10.70
CA ASN A 278 5.90 -12.33 12.09
C ASN A 278 7.07 -13.02 12.78
N ARG A 279 7.89 -13.76 12.03
CA ARG A 279 9.12 -14.37 12.54
C ARG A 279 10.21 -13.31 12.73
N LEU A 280 10.39 -12.42 11.76
CA LEU A 280 11.40 -11.35 11.78
C LEU A 280 11.20 -10.36 12.92
N ILE A 281 9.97 -9.93 13.19
CA ILE A 281 9.67 -8.98 14.29
C ILE A 281 10.04 -9.58 15.66
N ARG A 282 9.91 -10.91 15.82
CA ARG A 282 10.27 -11.61 17.07
C ARG A 282 11.77 -11.85 17.20
N MET A 283 12.52 -11.79 16.10
CA MET A 283 13.97 -11.96 16.07
C MET A 283 14.69 -10.67 16.52
N PRO A 284 15.99 -10.75 16.84
CA PRO A 284 16.79 -9.58 17.24
C PRO A 284 16.77 -8.45 16.20
N VAL A 285 16.70 -8.80 14.91
CA VAL A 285 16.64 -7.83 13.80
C VAL A 285 15.38 -6.95 13.90
N GLY A 286 14.22 -7.55 14.16
CA GLY A 286 12.97 -6.82 14.35
C GLY A 286 13.00 -5.88 15.55
N ARG A 287 13.54 -6.35 16.68
CA ARG A 287 13.73 -5.51 17.88
C ARG A 287 14.69 -4.36 17.64
N ALA A 288 15.73 -4.56 16.82
CA ALA A 288 16.67 -3.52 16.45
C ALA A 288 16.02 -2.44 15.56
N TRP A 289 15.09 -2.81 14.67
CA TRP A 289 14.29 -1.83 13.91
C TRP A 289 13.43 -0.96 14.84
N GLU A 290 12.73 -1.59 15.78
CA GLU A 290 11.91 -0.87 16.75
C GLU A 290 12.75 0.07 17.62
N ALA A 291 13.90 -0.40 18.11
CA ALA A 291 14.81 0.44 18.90
C ALA A 291 15.35 1.63 18.09
N LEU A 292 15.73 1.41 16.82
CA LEU A 292 16.23 2.46 15.93
C LEU A 292 15.16 3.54 15.67
N ARG A 293 13.90 3.12 15.55
CA ARG A 293 12.75 4.03 15.35
C ARG A 293 12.53 4.96 16.55
N GLU A 294 12.74 4.46 17.77
CA GLU A 294 12.55 5.27 18.99
C GLU A 294 13.71 6.26 19.19
N ASP A 295 14.96 5.79 19.16
CA ASP A 295 16.13 6.66 19.29
C ASP A 295 17.40 6.05 18.65
N GLU A 296 17.83 6.62 17.53
CA GLU A 296 19.05 6.22 16.83
C GLU A 296 20.33 6.49 17.66
N ILE A 297 20.36 7.56 18.47
CA ILE A 297 21.52 7.93 19.28
C ILE A 297 21.67 6.93 20.44
N ALA A 298 20.57 6.57 21.10
CA ALA A 298 20.56 5.55 22.15
C ALA A 298 20.95 4.16 21.60
N CYS A 299 20.51 3.80 20.39
CA CYS A 299 20.96 2.56 19.76
C CYS A 299 22.47 2.52 19.54
N ARG A 300 23.06 3.65 19.09
CA ARG A 300 24.51 3.77 18.88
C ARG A 300 25.30 3.64 20.19
N SER A 301 24.81 4.20 21.30
CA SER A 301 25.48 4.08 22.60
C SER A 301 25.45 2.65 23.16
N LEU A 302 24.46 1.85 22.76
CA LEU A 302 24.37 0.41 23.06
C LEU A 302 25.20 -0.48 22.11
N GLY A 303 25.97 0.10 21.18
CA GLY A 303 26.82 -0.63 20.24
C GLY A 303 26.09 -1.19 19.01
N LEU A 304 24.83 -0.83 18.78
CA LEU A 304 24.10 -1.23 17.58
C LEU A 304 24.55 -0.41 16.37
N ASN A 305 24.85 -1.07 15.25
CA ASN A 305 25.21 -0.38 14.01
C ASN A 305 23.94 0.07 13.24
N PRO A 306 23.63 1.39 13.18
CA PRO A 306 22.44 1.89 12.50
C PRO A 306 22.45 1.59 11.01
N THR A 307 23.64 1.49 10.40
CA THR A 307 23.80 1.21 8.98
C THR A 307 23.23 -0.16 8.64
N THR A 308 23.64 -1.20 9.35
CA THR A 308 23.14 -2.57 9.13
C THR A 308 21.65 -2.66 9.41
N ILE A 309 21.16 -1.96 10.43
CA ILE A 309 19.74 -1.94 10.80
C ILE A 309 18.90 -1.26 9.69
N LYS A 310 19.30 -0.08 9.21
CA LYS A 310 18.62 0.63 8.10
C LYS A 310 18.67 -0.17 6.80
N LEU A 311 19.85 -0.71 6.43
CA LEU A 311 20.00 -1.53 5.22
C LEU A 311 19.17 -2.81 5.26
N SER A 312 19.09 -3.47 6.42
CA SER A 312 18.23 -4.65 6.57
C SER A 312 16.75 -4.29 6.44
N ALA A 313 16.29 -3.17 7.02
CA ALA A 313 14.91 -2.72 6.86
C ALA A 313 14.57 -2.45 5.38
N PHE A 314 15.41 -1.69 4.68
CA PHE A 314 15.25 -1.43 3.24
C PHE A 314 15.33 -2.71 2.40
N GLY A 315 16.29 -3.59 2.66
CA GLY A 315 16.44 -4.85 1.93
C GLY A 315 15.21 -5.74 2.08
N PHE A 316 14.71 -5.94 3.30
CA PHE A 316 13.50 -6.74 3.53
C PHE A 316 12.25 -6.07 2.94
N GLY A 317 12.06 -4.76 3.12
CA GLY A 317 10.94 -4.03 2.53
C GLY A 317 10.93 -4.09 1.00
N ALA A 318 12.09 -3.89 0.38
CA ALA A 318 12.25 -3.98 -1.07
C ALA A 318 12.05 -5.41 -1.58
N SER A 319 12.53 -6.43 -0.85
CA SER A 319 12.34 -7.84 -1.20
C SER A 319 10.86 -8.22 -1.29
N THR A 320 10.04 -7.74 -0.34
CA THR A 320 8.59 -7.96 -0.34
C THR A 320 7.89 -7.18 -1.45
N ALA A 321 8.38 -5.99 -1.81
CA ALA A 321 7.86 -5.25 -2.96
C ALA A 321 8.16 -5.98 -4.27
N GLY A 322 9.38 -6.50 -4.42
CA GLY A 322 9.79 -7.26 -5.58
C GLY A 322 9.00 -8.56 -5.75
N PHE A 323 8.70 -9.23 -4.64
CA PHE A 323 7.82 -10.40 -4.61
C PHE A 323 6.40 -10.08 -5.11
N ALA A 324 5.82 -8.98 -4.64
CA ALA A 324 4.52 -8.49 -5.09
C ALA A 324 4.56 -8.05 -6.57
N GLY A 325 5.66 -7.42 -7.00
CA GLY A 325 5.89 -6.97 -8.38
C GLY A 325 5.95 -8.12 -9.39
N ALA A 326 6.70 -9.17 -9.07
CA ALA A 326 6.77 -10.36 -9.91
C ALA A 326 5.39 -10.99 -10.11
N PHE A 327 4.61 -11.12 -9.03
CA PHE A 327 3.25 -11.65 -9.11
C PHE A 327 2.29 -10.71 -9.86
N PHE A 328 2.42 -9.39 -9.68
CA PHE A 328 1.62 -8.43 -10.44
C PHE A 328 1.84 -8.55 -11.95
N ALA A 329 3.10 -8.60 -12.38
CA ALA A 329 3.46 -8.78 -13.79
C ALA A 329 2.91 -10.11 -14.35
N ALA A 330 3.02 -11.20 -13.57
CA ALA A 330 2.47 -12.51 -13.93
C ALA A 330 0.94 -12.54 -14.02
N ARG A 331 0.25 -11.77 -13.17
CA ARG A 331 -1.21 -11.63 -13.20
C ARG A 331 -1.67 -10.80 -14.40
N GLN A 332 -1.04 -9.64 -14.61
CA GLN A 332 -1.48 -8.64 -15.60
C GLN A 332 -1.12 -9.07 -17.03
N GLY A 333 -0.02 -9.79 -17.24
CA GLY A 333 0.43 -10.23 -18.57
C GLY A 333 1.01 -9.12 -19.45
N PHE A 334 0.96 -7.87 -18.97
CA PHE A 334 1.50 -6.68 -19.61
C PHE A 334 1.92 -5.68 -18.53
N ILE A 335 3.10 -5.08 -18.67
CA ILE A 335 3.58 -4.01 -17.79
C ILE A 335 4.19 -2.88 -18.60
N ASN A 336 3.97 -1.65 -18.15
CA ASN A 336 4.60 -0.45 -18.71
C ASN A 336 5.08 0.48 -17.59
N PRO A 337 5.98 1.46 -17.85
CA PRO A 337 6.53 2.32 -16.80
C PRO A 337 5.48 3.17 -16.06
N GLU A 338 4.37 3.51 -16.73
CA GLU A 338 3.26 4.27 -16.15
C GLU A 338 2.49 3.52 -15.06
N SER A 339 2.59 2.18 -15.03
CA SER A 339 2.04 1.36 -13.94
C SER A 339 2.79 1.56 -12.61
N PHE A 340 3.96 2.22 -12.62
CA PHE A 340 4.85 2.37 -11.47
C PHE A 340 5.11 3.85 -11.14
N THR A 341 4.05 4.61 -10.94
CA THR A 341 4.11 6.06 -10.67
C THR A 341 4.11 6.37 -9.16
N PHE A 342 4.46 7.62 -8.82
CA PHE A 342 4.42 8.09 -7.43
C PHE A 342 3.05 7.90 -6.77
N ILE A 343 1.95 8.03 -7.52
CA ILE A 343 0.60 7.88 -6.95
C ILE A 343 0.40 6.47 -6.39
N GLU A 344 0.96 5.45 -7.03
CA GLU A 344 0.90 4.06 -6.55
C GLU A 344 1.66 3.90 -5.25
N SER A 345 2.85 4.51 -5.15
CA SER A 345 3.62 4.56 -3.90
C SER A 345 2.84 5.26 -2.78
N ALA A 346 2.17 6.37 -3.10
CA ALA A 346 1.36 7.12 -2.16
C ALA A 346 0.14 6.31 -1.68
N ILE A 347 -0.48 5.50 -2.54
CA ILE A 347 -1.55 4.58 -2.16
C ILE A 347 -1.03 3.51 -1.18
N VAL A 348 0.13 2.91 -1.46
CA VAL A 348 0.75 1.93 -0.54
C VAL A 348 1.10 2.58 0.81
N LEU A 349 1.63 3.80 0.81
CA LEU A 349 1.87 4.55 2.04
C LEU A 349 0.56 4.85 2.78
N ALA A 350 -0.49 5.27 2.07
CA ALA A 350 -1.80 5.52 2.64
C ALA A 350 -2.37 4.27 3.29
N ILE A 351 -2.19 3.08 2.70
CA ILE A 351 -2.55 1.80 3.32
C ILE A 351 -1.84 1.61 4.65
N VAL A 352 -0.53 1.90 4.72
CA VAL A 352 0.25 1.75 5.97
C VAL A 352 -0.19 2.75 7.04
N VAL A 353 -0.38 4.00 6.66
CA VAL A 353 -0.81 5.07 7.57
C VAL A 353 -2.23 4.84 8.06
N LEU A 354 -3.16 4.51 7.15
CA LEU A 354 -4.56 4.18 7.46
C LEU A 354 -4.64 2.92 8.32
N GLY A 355 -3.85 1.89 8.04
CA GLY A 355 -3.81 0.67 8.84
C GLY A 355 -3.32 0.92 10.26
N GLY A 356 -2.36 1.83 10.41
CA GLY A 356 -1.66 2.15 11.64
C GLY A 356 -0.23 1.63 11.60
N MET A 357 0.74 2.53 11.69
CA MET A 357 2.17 2.21 11.57
C MET A 357 2.60 1.15 12.60
N GLY A 358 3.11 0.02 12.11
CA GLY A 358 3.53 -1.12 12.93
C GLY A 358 2.44 -2.16 13.21
N SER A 359 1.21 -1.98 12.70
CA SER A 359 0.12 -2.95 12.85
C SER A 359 -0.13 -3.75 11.58
N GLN A 360 0.16 -5.06 11.59
CA GLN A 360 -0.06 -5.92 10.43
C GLN A 360 -1.55 -6.07 10.09
N ILE A 361 -2.40 -6.31 11.10
CA ILE A 361 -3.84 -6.51 10.89
C ILE A 361 -4.49 -5.23 10.38
N GLY A 362 -4.08 -4.07 10.90
CA GLY A 362 -4.54 -2.78 10.43
C GLY A 362 -4.20 -2.56 8.95
N VAL A 363 -2.97 -2.87 8.54
CA VAL A 363 -2.52 -2.79 7.13
C VAL A 363 -3.33 -3.70 6.22
N ILE A 364 -3.61 -4.94 6.61
CA ILE A 364 -4.43 -5.87 5.82
C ILE A 364 -5.84 -5.29 5.59
N LEU A 365 -6.48 -4.82 6.67
CA LEU A 365 -7.82 -4.24 6.58
C LEU A 365 -7.83 -2.96 5.75
N ALA A 366 -6.83 -2.10 5.91
CA ALA A 366 -6.68 -0.87 5.13
C ALA A 366 -6.47 -1.17 3.64
N ALA A 367 -5.64 -2.15 3.29
CA ALA A 367 -5.40 -2.55 1.90
C ALA A 367 -6.69 -3.07 1.25
N ILE A 368 -7.43 -3.93 1.94
CA ILE A 368 -8.72 -4.45 1.45
C ILE A 368 -9.72 -3.31 1.29
N ALA A 369 -9.84 -2.42 2.28
CA ALA A 369 -10.76 -1.29 2.24
C ALA A 369 -10.40 -0.31 1.10
N LEU A 370 -9.14 0.09 0.99
CA LEU A 370 -8.69 1.05 -0.03
C LEU A 370 -8.68 0.47 -1.44
N THR A 371 -8.65 -0.86 -1.58
CA THR A 371 -8.80 -1.51 -2.88
C THR A 371 -10.26 -1.70 -3.27
N ALA A 372 -11.09 -2.18 -2.34
CA ALA A 372 -12.49 -2.51 -2.62
C ALA A 372 -13.38 -1.27 -2.72
N LEU A 373 -13.11 -0.23 -1.91
CA LEU A 373 -13.96 0.96 -1.83
C LEU A 373 -14.00 1.76 -3.15
N PRO A 374 -12.87 2.05 -3.82
CA PRO A 374 -12.89 2.71 -5.13
C PRO A 374 -13.59 1.89 -6.21
N GLU A 375 -13.57 0.55 -6.08
CA GLU A 375 -14.22 -0.35 -7.02
C GLU A 375 -15.74 -0.42 -6.82
N MET A 376 -16.20 -0.36 -5.57
CA MET A 376 -17.62 -0.17 -5.27
C MET A 376 -18.10 1.23 -5.71
N ALA A 377 -17.24 2.24 -5.55
CA ALA A 377 -17.49 3.61 -6.00
C ALA A 377 -17.23 3.82 -7.52
N ARG A 378 -16.98 2.75 -8.29
CA ARG A 378 -16.70 2.85 -9.73
C ARG A 378 -17.83 3.51 -10.52
N GLN A 379 -19.06 3.42 -10.03
CA GLN A 379 -20.22 4.12 -10.60
C GLN A 379 -20.12 5.66 -10.51
N PHE A 380 -19.24 6.17 -9.63
CA PHE A 380 -18.90 7.59 -9.46
C PHE A 380 -17.47 7.87 -9.93
N ALA A 381 -17.10 7.39 -11.13
CA ALA A 381 -15.73 7.38 -11.64
C ALA A 381 -15.00 8.75 -11.51
N GLU A 382 -15.71 9.85 -11.78
CA GLU A 382 -15.19 11.23 -11.66
C GLU A 382 -14.86 11.62 -10.21
N TYR A 383 -15.63 11.14 -9.24
CA TYR A 383 -15.48 11.49 -7.83
C TYR A 383 -14.62 10.48 -7.06
N ARG A 384 -14.13 9.42 -7.70
CA ARG A 384 -13.42 8.31 -7.04
C ARG A 384 -12.21 8.78 -6.22
N MET A 385 -11.35 9.61 -6.80
CA MET A 385 -10.18 10.14 -6.09
C MET A 385 -10.56 11.13 -4.99
N LEU A 386 -11.65 11.89 -5.17
CA LEU A 386 -12.15 12.82 -4.17
C LEU A 386 -12.73 12.08 -2.96
N ILE A 387 -13.51 11.02 -3.18
CA ILE A 387 -14.03 10.13 -2.13
C ILE A 387 -12.86 9.48 -1.39
N PHE A 388 -11.85 8.98 -2.11
CA PHE A 388 -10.65 8.41 -1.51
C PHE A 388 -9.92 9.40 -0.59
N GLY A 389 -9.62 10.61 -1.07
CA GLY A 389 -8.96 11.65 -0.28
C GLY A 389 -9.79 12.08 0.93
N LEU A 390 -11.11 12.18 0.78
CA LEU A 390 -12.04 12.51 1.86
C LEU A 390 -12.06 11.43 2.95
N VAL A 391 -12.11 10.15 2.57
CA VAL A 391 -12.03 9.03 3.52
C VAL A 391 -10.72 9.07 4.32
N LEU A 392 -9.61 9.35 3.64
CA LEU A 392 -8.29 9.45 4.26
C LEU A 392 -8.23 10.61 5.26
N VAL A 393 -8.71 11.80 4.88
CA VAL A 393 -8.76 12.97 5.78
C VAL A 393 -9.69 12.73 6.97
N LEU A 394 -10.90 12.22 6.75
CA LEU A 394 -11.84 11.92 7.82
C LEU A 394 -11.25 10.91 8.82
N MET A 395 -10.55 9.90 8.31
CA MET A 395 -9.88 8.93 9.15
C MET A 395 -8.75 9.56 9.95
N MET A 396 -7.91 10.44 9.36
CA MET A 396 -6.87 11.16 10.11
C MET A 396 -7.44 12.05 11.21
N ILE A 397 -8.64 12.61 11.02
CA ILE A 397 -9.33 13.42 12.03
C ILE A 397 -9.87 12.54 13.18
N TRP A 398 -10.51 11.41 12.86
CA TRP A 398 -11.19 10.58 13.87
C TRP A 398 -10.30 9.50 14.51
N ARG A 399 -9.28 9.00 13.80
CA ARG A 399 -8.42 7.88 14.18
C ARG A 399 -6.97 8.12 13.70
N PRO A 400 -6.24 9.11 14.27
CA PRO A 400 -4.89 9.47 13.83
C PRO A 400 -3.84 8.36 14.01
N GLN A 401 -4.14 7.31 14.78
CA GLN A 401 -3.22 6.20 15.04
C GLN A 401 -3.38 5.01 14.07
N GLY A 402 -4.32 5.05 13.13
CA GLY A 402 -4.69 3.88 12.33
C GLY A 402 -6.07 3.32 12.64
N LEU A 403 -6.55 2.43 11.78
CA LEU A 403 -7.74 1.59 12.02
C LEU A 403 -7.53 0.70 13.26
N LEU A 404 -6.36 0.07 13.36
CA LEU A 404 -5.98 -0.80 14.47
C LEU A 404 -4.54 -0.50 14.89
N PRO A 405 -4.30 0.41 15.84
CA PRO A 405 -2.95 0.75 16.26
C PRO A 405 -2.24 -0.44 16.91
N ALA A 406 -0.93 -0.53 16.71
CA ALA A 406 -0.11 -1.57 17.30
C ALA A 406 -0.12 -1.46 18.83
N THR A 407 -0.61 -2.50 19.51
CA THR A 407 -0.59 -2.57 20.98
C THR A 407 0.78 -3.07 21.41
N ARG A 408 1.58 -2.19 22.02
CA ARG A 408 2.91 -2.53 22.54
C ARG A 408 2.83 -2.79 24.05
N PRO A 409 3.43 -3.87 24.57
CA PRO A 409 3.59 -4.04 26.01
C PRO A 409 4.47 -2.91 26.54
N ARG A 410 3.89 -1.94 27.24
CA ARG A 410 4.66 -0.94 27.98
C ARG A 410 5.16 -1.63 29.24
N LEU A 411 6.47 -1.79 29.40
CA LEU A 411 7.02 -2.06 30.73
C LEU A 411 6.87 -0.77 31.53
N GLU A 412 5.79 -0.67 32.29
CA GLU A 412 5.71 0.31 33.36
C GLU A 412 6.72 -0.12 34.41
N LEU A 413 7.77 0.69 34.58
CA LEU A 413 8.73 0.47 35.66
C LEU A 413 7.92 0.57 36.97
N PRO A 414 8.08 -0.39 37.90
CA PRO A 414 7.48 -0.24 39.21
C PRO A 414 7.95 1.08 39.79
N VAL A 415 7.01 1.96 40.12
CA VAL A 415 7.30 3.24 40.78
C VAL A 415 8.10 2.89 42.03
N ARG A 416 9.37 3.28 42.07
CA ARG A 416 10.16 3.20 43.30
C ARG A 416 9.47 4.13 44.27
N GLU A 417 8.81 3.59 45.29
CA GLU A 417 8.38 4.38 46.44
C GLU A 417 9.65 4.97 47.08
N GLU A 418 9.95 6.22 46.75
CA GLU A 418 10.93 7.01 47.47
C GLU A 418 10.36 7.27 48.87
N GLY A 419 10.81 6.46 49.84
CA GLY A 419 10.72 6.76 51.26
C GLY A 419 9.77 5.87 52.07
N SER A 420 10.32 4.79 52.64
CA SER A 420 10.06 4.42 54.05
C SER A 420 11.17 3.52 54.60
N SER A 421 12.33 4.11 54.92
CA SER A 421 13.11 3.94 56.17
C SER A 421 14.45 4.65 56.07
#